data_AF-A0A518BFT1-F1
#
_entry.id   AF-A0A518BFT1-F1
#
_cell.length_a   1.000
_cell.length_b   1.000
_cell.length_c   1.000
_cell.angle_alpha   90.00
_cell.angle_beta   90.00
_cell.angle_gamma   90.00
#
_symmetry.space_group_name_H-M   'P 1'
#
loop_
_entity.id
_entity.type
_entity.pdbx_description
1 polymer ?
#
loop_
_entity_poly.entity_id
_entity_poly.type
_entity_poly.pdbx_seq_one_letter_code
_entity_poly.pdbx_strand_id
1 'polypeptide(L)'
;MNHRQKLYATAAIALLASGCAATHREVPAPDLVIAPTPLEGAAGEFLSPYNRSGELAPWAMVAIETGLASEVEDDLELEQRGVIDSTVRAFSRTFGDDPRINEAVVEAAGGWDEIRAGTDQSFVEAVDLSTFLYANYSLDPDYRSALAVVFDLFPEVRSTYAGAVRRAATQSAAPAVGSSGP
;
A
#
# COMPACT_ATOMS: atom_id res chain seq x y z
N MET A 1 -50.06 -17.23 28.36
CA MET A 1 -48.82 -16.46 28.19
C MET A 1 -49.10 -15.02 28.60
N ASN A 2 -48.50 -14.58 29.71
CA ASN A 2 -48.95 -13.38 30.42
C ASN A 2 -48.40 -12.09 29.76
N HIS A 3 -49.15 -10.99 29.83
CA HIS A 3 -48.83 -9.71 29.18
C HIS A 3 -47.39 -9.22 29.44
N ARG A 4 -46.84 -9.53 30.62
CA ARG A 4 -45.45 -9.22 31.00
C ARG A 4 -44.40 -9.96 30.16
N GLN A 5 -44.67 -11.21 29.75
CA GLN A 5 -43.76 -12.00 28.91
C GLN A 5 -43.69 -11.48 27.47
N LYS A 6 -44.75 -10.83 26.97
CA LYS A 6 -44.75 -10.19 25.65
C LYS A 6 -43.89 -8.92 25.63
N LEU A 7 -43.91 -8.13 26.71
CA LEU A 7 -43.10 -6.90 26.82
C LEU A 7 -41.58 -7.17 26.87
N TYR A 8 -41.13 -8.23 27.54
CA TYR A 8 -39.70 -8.59 27.54
C TYR A 8 -39.24 -9.16 26.19
N ALA A 9 -40.10 -9.89 25.47
CA ALA A 9 -39.77 -10.42 24.15
C ALA A 9 -39.62 -9.31 23.09
N THR A 10 -40.39 -8.21 23.19
CA THR A 10 -40.28 -7.09 22.25
C THR A 10 -39.06 -6.21 22.51
N ALA A 11 -38.63 -6.05 23.77
CA ALA A 11 -37.44 -5.26 24.11
C ALA A 11 -36.11 -5.95 23.71
N ALA A 12 -36.08 -7.29 23.65
CA ALA A 12 -34.87 -8.03 23.26
C ALA A 12 -34.57 -8.00 21.75
N ILE A 13 -35.57 -7.75 20.90
CA ILE A 13 -35.41 -7.74 19.43
C ILE A 13 -34.90 -6.37 18.94
N ALA A 14 -35.16 -5.27 19.66
CA ALA A 14 -34.70 -3.94 19.27
C ALA A 14 -33.20 -3.68 19.52
N LEU A 15 -32.54 -4.49 20.38
CA LEU A 15 -31.12 -4.32 20.74
C LEU A 15 -30.14 -5.04 19.80
N LEU A 16 -30.62 -5.81 18.82
CA LEU A 16 -29.78 -6.54 17.86
C LEU A 16 -29.53 -5.79 16.53
N ALA A 17 -30.07 -4.60 16.36
CA ALA A 17 -29.93 -3.83 15.11
C ALA A 17 -28.74 -2.84 15.08
N SER A 18 -28.00 -2.66 16.18
CA SER A 18 -26.88 -1.70 16.27
C SER A 18 -25.48 -2.33 16.13
N GLY A 19 -25.38 -3.59 15.75
CA GLY A 19 -24.10 -4.29 15.68
C GLY A 19 -23.83 -4.92 14.33
N CYS A 20 -23.61 -4.11 13.29
CA CYS A 20 -22.87 -4.49 12.07
C CYS A 20 -22.75 -3.31 11.08
N ALA A 21 -22.43 -2.11 11.56
CA ALA A 21 -21.69 -1.16 10.71
C ALA A 21 -20.20 -1.50 10.86
N ALA A 22 -19.81 -2.70 10.44
CA ALA A 22 -18.42 -2.94 10.05
C ALA A 22 -18.22 -2.10 8.79
N THR A 23 -17.96 -0.81 8.99
CA THR A 23 -17.62 0.13 7.94
C THR A 23 -16.45 -0.47 7.18
N HIS A 24 -16.72 -1.00 5.99
CA HIS A 24 -15.68 -1.34 5.04
C HIS A 24 -14.87 -0.06 4.87
N ARG A 25 -13.66 -0.02 5.43
CA ARG A 25 -12.85 1.20 5.41
C ARG A 25 -12.39 1.37 3.97
N GLU A 26 -13.10 2.23 3.27
CA GLU A 26 -12.84 2.54 1.88
C GLU A 26 -11.42 3.11 1.75
N VAL A 27 -10.72 2.64 0.73
CA VAL A 27 -9.39 3.13 0.39
C VAL A 27 -9.58 4.55 -0.17
N PRO A 28 -8.82 5.55 0.32
CA PRO A 28 -8.97 6.94 -0.14
C PRO A 28 -8.54 7.02 -1.61
N ALA A 29 -9.12 7.92 -2.39
CA ALA A 29 -8.59 8.18 -3.73
C ALA A 29 -7.12 8.68 -3.62
N PRO A 30 -6.22 8.26 -4.53
CA PRO A 30 -4.78 8.57 -4.44
C PRO A 30 -4.47 10.07 -4.36
N ASP A 31 -5.20 10.88 -5.13
CA ASP A 31 -5.09 12.34 -5.20
C ASP A 31 -5.50 13.04 -3.90
N LEU A 32 -6.23 12.35 -3.02
CA LEU A 32 -6.58 12.85 -1.69
C LEU A 32 -5.53 12.51 -0.64
N VAL A 33 -4.56 11.62 -0.93
CA VAL A 33 -3.53 11.20 0.02
C VAL A 33 -2.37 12.19 0.04
N ILE A 34 -2.04 12.72 1.22
CA ILE A 34 -0.85 13.55 1.41
C ILE A 34 0.39 12.65 1.38
N ALA A 35 1.19 12.78 0.32
CA ALA A 35 2.44 12.04 0.17
C ALA A 35 3.55 12.55 1.10
N PRO A 36 4.29 11.66 1.77
CA PRO A 36 5.51 12.02 2.49
C PRO A 36 6.55 12.64 1.56
N THR A 37 7.37 13.55 2.10
CA THR A 37 8.48 14.14 1.33
C THR A 37 9.64 13.15 1.24
N PRO A 38 10.08 12.76 0.03
CA PRO A 38 11.22 11.86 -0.13
C PRO A 38 12.55 12.52 0.25
N LEU A 39 13.51 11.72 0.71
CA LEU A 39 14.91 12.10 0.77
C LEU A 39 15.52 12.07 -0.63
N GLU A 40 16.51 12.94 -0.88
CA GLU A 40 17.26 12.92 -2.13
C GLU A 40 18.22 11.72 -2.20
N GLY A 41 18.26 11.08 -3.36
CA GLY A 41 19.12 9.93 -3.64
C GLY A 41 18.77 8.71 -2.79
N ALA A 42 19.77 7.88 -2.53
CA ALA A 42 19.68 6.68 -1.68
C ALA A 42 20.10 6.93 -0.22
N ALA A 43 19.71 8.09 0.35
CA ALA A 43 20.04 8.44 1.73
C ALA A 43 19.22 7.66 2.78
N GLY A 44 18.02 7.19 2.41
CA GLY A 44 17.16 6.32 3.21
C GLY A 44 17.38 4.83 2.93
N GLU A 45 16.73 3.99 3.74
CA GLU A 45 16.76 2.53 3.61
C GLU A 45 15.84 2.03 2.49
N PHE A 46 14.67 2.66 2.36
CA PHE A 46 13.62 2.24 1.43
C PHE A 46 13.70 3.07 0.15
N LEU A 47 14.12 2.42 -0.94
CA LEU A 47 14.44 3.08 -2.21
C LEU A 47 13.21 3.12 -3.13
N SER A 48 12.94 4.28 -3.72
CA SER A 48 11.83 4.39 -4.68
C SER A 48 12.19 3.74 -6.01
N PRO A 49 11.30 2.94 -6.60
CA PRO A 49 11.46 2.42 -7.96
C PRO A 49 11.14 3.49 -9.02
N TYR A 50 10.83 4.72 -8.63
CA TYR A 50 10.58 5.85 -9.52
C TYR A 50 11.58 6.98 -9.28
N ASN A 51 11.93 7.70 -10.35
CA ASN A 51 12.74 8.91 -10.30
C ASN A 51 11.86 10.15 -10.03
N ARG A 52 12.49 11.32 -9.87
CA ARG A 52 11.78 12.60 -9.62
C ARG A 52 10.88 13.05 -10.77
N SER A 53 11.10 12.56 -11.98
CA SER A 53 10.26 12.83 -13.15
C SER A 53 9.02 11.92 -13.21
N GLY A 54 8.92 10.94 -12.31
CA GLY A 54 7.85 9.96 -12.27
C GLY A 54 8.05 8.76 -13.21
N GLU A 55 9.26 8.59 -13.76
CA GLU A 55 9.61 7.42 -14.58
C GLU A 55 10.24 6.34 -13.71
N LEU A 56 10.17 5.08 -14.14
CA LEU A 56 10.85 3.98 -13.44
C LEU A 56 12.37 4.22 -13.38
N ALA A 57 12.95 3.92 -12.22
CA ALA A 57 14.39 3.87 -12.05
C ALA A 57 14.97 2.74 -12.92
N PRO A 58 16.18 2.90 -13.48
CA PRO A 58 16.76 1.88 -14.38
C PRO A 58 16.82 0.48 -13.77
N TRP A 59 17.16 0.39 -12.49
CA TRP A 59 17.24 -0.88 -11.77
C TRP A 59 15.86 -1.54 -11.62
N ALA A 60 14.81 -0.75 -11.43
CA ALA A 60 13.44 -1.25 -11.30
C ALA A 60 12.92 -1.75 -12.65
N MET A 61 13.20 -1.01 -13.74
CA MET A 61 12.87 -1.41 -15.10
C MET A 61 13.52 -2.76 -15.46
N VAL A 62 14.82 -2.93 -15.19
CA VAL A 62 15.50 -4.22 -15.43
C VAL A 62 14.92 -5.35 -14.58
N ALA A 63 14.62 -5.09 -13.31
CA ALA A 63 14.00 -6.09 -12.43
C ALA A 63 12.60 -6.54 -12.94
N ILE A 64 11.84 -5.62 -13.53
CA ILE A 64 10.53 -5.92 -14.15
C ILE A 64 10.72 -6.71 -15.45
N GLU A 65 11.60 -6.26 -16.34
CA GLU A 65 11.84 -6.89 -17.65
C GLU A 65 12.39 -8.32 -17.56
N THR A 66 13.10 -8.63 -16.49
CA THR A 66 13.63 -9.98 -16.23
C THR A 66 12.56 -10.96 -15.72
N GLY A 67 11.36 -10.47 -15.36
CA GLY A 67 10.25 -11.30 -14.89
C GLY A 67 10.50 -11.98 -13.54
N LEU A 68 11.54 -11.55 -12.82
CA LEU A 68 11.89 -12.07 -11.49
C LEU A 68 11.08 -11.39 -10.38
N ALA A 69 10.57 -10.19 -10.66
CA ALA A 69 9.58 -9.55 -9.80
C ALA A 69 8.27 -10.33 -9.83
N SER A 70 7.61 -10.38 -8.69
CA SER A 70 6.36 -11.12 -8.56
C SER A 70 5.31 -10.71 -9.61
N GLU A 71 4.94 -11.60 -10.54
CA GLU A 71 3.85 -11.34 -11.49
C GLU A 71 2.53 -11.15 -10.73
N VAL A 72 1.86 -10.02 -10.97
CA VAL A 72 0.51 -9.78 -10.47
C VAL A 72 -0.45 -10.05 -11.60
N GLU A 73 -1.25 -11.10 -11.49
CA GLU A 73 -2.35 -11.34 -12.42
C GLU A 73 -3.30 -10.13 -12.42
N ASP A 74 -3.59 -9.60 -13.61
CA ASP A 74 -4.55 -8.53 -13.85
C ASP A 74 -5.98 -9.04 -13.65
N ASP A 75 -6.36 -9.20 -12.39
CA ASP A 75 -7.75 -9.48 -12.04
C ASP A 75 -8.52 -8.17 -11.87
N LEU A 76 -9.21 -7.76 -12.94
CA LEU A 76 -10.06 -6.55 -13.01
C LEU A 76 -11.17 -6.54 -11.95
N GLU A 77 -11.53 -7.69 -11.33
CA GLU A 77 -12.49 -7.73 -10.21
C GLU A 77 -11.92 -7.17 -8.89
N LEU A 78 -10.59 -7.11 -8.75
CA LEU A 78 -9.91 -6.62 -7.54
C LEU A 78 -9.88 -5.08 -7.45
N GLU A 79 -10.02 -4.39 -8.58
CA GLU A 79 -10.10 -2.92 -8.63
C GLU A 79 -11.31 -2.36 -7.86
N GLN A 80 -12.42 -3.08 -7.82
CA GLN A 80 -13.70 -2.58 -7.30
C GLN A 80 -13.92 -2.84 -5.79
N ARG A 81 -13.06 -3.61 -5.12
CA ARG A 81 -13.29 -4.07 -3.73
C ARG A 81 -12.29 -3.58 -2.68
N GLY A 82 -11.43 -2.64 -3.03
CA GLY A 82 -10.33 -2.20 -2.17
C GLY A 82 -9.04 -2.92 -2.55
N VAL A 83 -8.45 -2.43 -3.63
CA VAL A 83 -7.27 -2.93 -4.37
C VAL A 83 -6.13 -3.35 -3.44
N ILE A 84 -5.99 -2.67 -2.30
CA ILE A 84 -4.83 -2.79 -1.42
C ILE A 84 -4.75 -4.14 -0.71
N ASP A 85 -5.86 -4.66 -0.18
CA ASP A 85 -5.84 -5.95 0.55
C ASP A 85 -5.66 -7.12 -0.42
N SER A 86 -6.27 -7.01 -1.60
CA SER A 86 -6.11 -7.98 -2.69
C SER A 86 -4.71 -7.96 -3.29
N THR A 87 -4.09 -6.80 -3.49
CA THR A 87 -2.72 -6.67 -4.00
C THR A 87 -1.73 -7.29 -3.03
N VAL A 88 -1.77 -6.90 -1.74
CA VAL A 88 -0.87 -7.50 -0.73
C VAL A 88 -1.07 -9.01 -0.64
N ARG A 89 -2.33 -9.48 -0.64
CA ARG A 89 -2.64 -10.92 -0.59
C ARG A 89 -2.16 -11.68 -1.83
N ALA A 90 -2.29 -11.10 -3.02
CA ALA A 90 -1.80 -11.70 -4.26
C ALA A 90 -0.29 -11.91 -4.16
N PHE A 91 0.46 -10.88 -3.78
CA PHE A 91 1.91 -10.97 -3.58
C PHE A 91 2.34 -11.98 -2.51
N SER A 92 1.64 -12.03 -1.37
CA SER A 92 1.95 -13.00 -0.32
C SER A 92 1.77 -14.46 -0.75
N ARG A 93 0.92 -14.75 -1.75
CA ARG A 93 0.68 -16.11 -2.23
C ARG A 93 1.73 -16.60 -3.21
N THR A 94 2.27 -15.72 -4.05
CA THR A 94 3.12 -16.12 -5.16
C THR A 94 4.53 -16.50 -4.70
N PHE A 95 5.12 -15.75 -3.76
CA PHE A 95 6.53 -15.95 -3.40
C PHE A 95 6.81 -16.14 -1.90
N GLY A 96 5.85 -15.85 -1.01
CA GLY A 96 6.12 -15.89 0.44
C GLY A 96 7.37 -15.07 0.85
N ASP A 97 7.81 -15.19 2.10
CA ASP A 97 9.02 -14.50 2.58
C ASP A 97 10.32 -15.24 2.18
N ASP A 98 10.43 -15.79 0.95
CA ASP A 98 11.63 -16.52 0.52
C ASP A 98 12.80 -15.53 0.25
N PRO A 99 13.87 -15.55 1.08
CA PRO A 99 14.98 -14.62 0.93
C PRO A 99 15.75 -14.78 -0.39
N ARG A 100 15.59 -15.91 -1.10
CA ARG A 100 16.22 -16.11 -2.42
C ARG A 100 15.64 -15.22 -3.51
N ILE A 101 14.37 -14.81 -3.35
CA ILE A 101 13.73 -13.90 -4.31
C ILE A 101 14.33 -12.51 -4.19
N ASN A 102 14.57 -12.05 -2.96
CA ASN A 102 15.29 -10.80 -2.72
C ASN A 102 16.67 -10.81 -3.38
N GLU A 103 17.46 -11.86 -3.18
CA GLU A 103 18.79 -12.00 -3.76
C GLU A 103 18.75 -12.01 -5.31
N ALA A 104 17.81 -12.75 -5.90
CA ALA A 104 17.63 -12.80 -7.35
C ALA A 104 17.20 -11.44 -7.94
N VAL A 105 16.31 -10.70 -7.27
CA VAL A 105 15.90 -9.36 -7.70
C VAL A 105 17.04 -8.36 -7.58
N VAL A 106 17.84 -8.44 -6.50
CA VAL A 106 19.05 -7.62 -6.34
C VAL A 106 20.06 -7.91 -7.45
N GLU A 107 20.31 -9.18 -7.75
CA GLU A 107 21.23 -9.58 -8.83
C GLU A 107 20.73 -9.10 -10.20
N ALA A 108 19.44 -9.28 -10.48
CA ALA A 108 18.82 -8.83 -11.73
C ALA A 108 18.89 -7.31 -11.91
N ALA A 109 18.69 -6.57 -10.82
CA ALA A 109 18.82 -5.12 -10.78
C ALA A 109 20.28 -4.62 -10.92
N GLY A 110 21.25 -5.53 -11.05
CA GLY A 110 22.67 -5.23 -11.21
C GLY A 110 23.47 -5.25 -9.91
N GLY A 111 22.82 -5.38 -8.75
CA GLY A 111 23.43 -5.31 -7.44
C GLY A 111 22.97 -4.10 -6.62
N TRP A 112 23.27 -4.12 -5.32
CA TRP A 112 22.90 -3.02 -4.41
C TRP A 112 23.58 -1.69 -4.73
N ASP A 113 24.76 -1.70 -5.37
CA ASP A 113 25.48 -0.49 -5.75
C ASP A 113 24.74 0.22 -6.90
N GLU A 114 24.29 -0.54 -7.90
CA GLU A 114 23.51 -0.09 -9.05
C GLU A 114 22.13 0.41 -8.61
N ILE A 115 21.45 -0.35 -7.74
CA ILE A 115 20.17 0.06 -7.16
C ILE A 115 20.32 1.42 -6.46
N ARG A 116 21.33 1.60 -5.60
CA ARG A 116 21.55 2.86 -4.88
C ARG A 116 21.95 4.00 -5.82
N ALA A 117 22.84 3.74 -6.77
CA ALA A 117 23.31 4.74 -7.73
C ALA A 117 22.19 5.21 -8.67
N GLY A 118 21.26 4.31 -9.02
CA GLY A 118 20.10 4.62 -9.88
C GLY A 118 18.88 5.13 -9.13
N THR A 119 18.95 5.33 -7.81
CA THR A 119 17.84 5.82 -6.99
C THR A 119 17.93 7.32 -6.76
N ASP A 120 16.89 8.04 -7.15
CA ASP A 120 16.76 9.49 -7.00
C ASP A 120 16.03 9.91 -5.71
N GLN A 121 15.22 8.99 -5.15
CA GLN A 121 14.34 9.26 -4.01
C GLN A 121 14.32 8.06 -3.07
N SER A 122 14.40 8.31 -1.76
CA SER A 122 14.36 7.26 -0.74
C SER A 122 13.65 7.71 0.54
N PHE A 123 13.39 6.76 1.43
CA PHE A 123 12.65 6.96 2.67
C PHE A 123 13.34 6.25 3.83
N VAL A 124 13.22 6.82 5.03
CA VAL A 124 13.69 6.19 6.27
C VAL A 124 12.72 5.08 6.71
N GLU A 125 11.42 5.27 6.49
CA GLU A 125 10.39 4.37 6.99
C GLU A 125 9.63 3.68 5.85
N ALA A 126 9.37 2.37 6.00
CA ALA A 126 8.61 1.58 5.03
C ALA A 126 7.18 2.12 4.80
N VAL A 127 6.59 2.70 5.85
CA VAL A 127 5.26 3.34 5.80
C VAL A 127 5.26 4.56 4.90
N ASP A 128 6.36 5.32 4.88
CA ASP A 128 6.46 6.52 4.07
C ASP A 128 6.59 6.17 2.59
N LEU A 129 7.46 5.21 2.25
CA LEU A 129 7.55 4.68 0.88
C LEU A 129 6.19 4.11 0.43
N SER A 130 5.53 3.30 1.27
CA SER A 130 4.20 2.74 0.95
C SER A 130 3.18 3.83 0.61
N THR A 131 3.12 4.87 1.43
CA THR A 131 2.16 5.97 1.26
C THR A 131 2.50 6.80 0.03
N PHE A 132 3.79 7.08 -0.18
CA PHE A 132 4.29 7.80 -1.34
C PHE A 132 3.97 7.09 -2.65
N LEU A 133 4.25 5.77 -2.73
CA LEU A 133 3.97 4.97 -3.91
C LEU A 133 2.48 4.96 -4.26
N TYR A 134 1.63 4.78 -3.24
CA TYR A 134 0.19 4.80 -3.45
C TYR A 134 -0.30 6.16 -3.97
N ALA A 135 0.07 7.24 -3.28
CA ALA A 135 -0.42 8.59 -3.59
C ALA A 135 -0.01 9.07 -4.98
N ASN A 136 1.24 8.77 -5.39
CA ASN A 136 1.80 9.32 -6.63
C ASN A 136 1.66 8.40 -7.84
N TYR A 137 1.68 7.08 -7.63
CA TYR A 137 1.85 6.12 -8.73
C TYR A 137 0.79 5.03 -8.78
N SER A 138 -0.19 4.95 -7.87
CA SER A 138 -1.16 3.83 -7.89
C SER A 138 -2.05 3.74 -9.14
N LEU A 139 -2.07 4.79 -9.96
CA LEU A 139 -2.77 4.84 -11.26
C LEU A 139 -1.83 4.65 -12.45
N ASP A 140 -0.52 4.50 -12.20
CA ASP A 140 0.49 4.26 -13.23
C ASP A 140 0.35 2.82 -13.77
N PRO A 141 0.45 2.60 -15.09
CA PRO A 141 0.34 1.26 -15.67
C PRO A 141 1.37 0.26 -15.13
N ASP A 142 2.58 0.72 -14.81
CA ASP A 142 3.67 -0.12 -14.32
C ASP A 142 3.64 -0.28 -12.79
N TYR A 143 2.70 0.38 -12.11
CA TYR A 143 2.62 0.45 -10.66
C TYR A 143 2.69 -0.92 -9.98
N ARG A 144 1.92 -1.89 -10.49
CA ARG A 144 1.83 -3.22 -9.88
C ARG A 144 3.17 -3.93 -9.96
N SER A 145 3.83 -3.84 -11.10
CA SER A 145 5.16 -4.41 -11.33
C SER A 145 6.22 -3.71 -10.50
N ALA A 146 6.18 -2.37 -10.41
CA ALA A 146 7.09 -1.60 -9.57
C ALA A 146 6.92 -1.92 -8.07
N LEU A 147 5.67 -2.06 -7.62
CA LEU A 147 5.36 -2.43 -6.24
C LEU A 147 5.79 -3.86 -5.92
N ALA A 148 5.72 -4.78 -6.90
CA ALA A 148 6.24 -6.14 -6.79
C ALA A 148 7.73 -6.14 -6.45
N VAL A 149 8.51 -5.42 -7.27
CA VAL A 149 9.95 -5.25 -7.08
C VAL A 149 10.23 -4.68 -5.69
N VAL A 150 9.49 -3.64 -5.27
CA VAL A 150 9.66 -3.04 -3.93
C VAL A 150 9.35 -4.03 -2.82
N PHE A 151 8.30 -4.84 -2.94
CA PHE A 151 7.97 -5.84 -1.92
C PHE A 151 9.02 -6.93 -1.82
N ASP A 152 9.62 -7.31 -2.95
CA ASP A 152 10.67 -8.32 -3.01
C ASP A 152 12.01 -7.79 -2.47
N LEU A 153 12.33 -6.51 -2.72
CA LEU A 153 13.50 -5.85 -2.13
C LEU A 153 13.32 -5.49 -0.64
N PHE A 154 12.11 -5.11 -0.24
CA PHE A 154 11.81 -4.58 1.08
C PHE A 154 10.54 -5.24 1.66
N PRO A 155 10.65 -6.44 2.25
CA PRO A 155 9.51 -7.17 2.83
C PRO A 155 8.74 -6.38 3.90
N GLU A 156 9.40 -5.47 4.61
CA GLU A 156 8.79 -4.55 5.58
C GLU A 156 7.74 -3.65 4.93
N VAL A 157 7.99 -3.20 3.70
CA VAL A 157 7.04 -2.41 2.91
C VAL A 157 5.80 -3.25 2.63
N ARG A 158 5.97 -4.51 2.18
CA ARG A 158 4.86 -5.46 1.96
C ARG A 158 3.97 -5.62 3.18
N SER A 159 4.59 -5.82 4.35
CA SER A 159 3.86 -6.05 5.60
C SER A 159 3.11 -4.81 6.11
N THR A 160 3.62 -3.61 5.82
CA THR A 160 3.05 -2.35 6.33
C THR A 160 2.13 -1.65 5.34
N TYR A 161 2.22 -1.98 4.05
CA TYR A 161 1.58 -1.28 2.93
C TYR A 161 0.07 -1.06 3.14
N ALA A 162 -0.69 -2.13 3.40
CA ALA A 162 -2.13 -2.02 3.58
C ALA A 162 -2.53 -1.17 4.80
N GLY A 163 -1.71 -1.23 5.86
CA GLY A 163 -1.88 -0.37 7.03
C GLY A 163 -1.57 1.09 6.73
N ALA A 164 -0.47 1.35 6.02
CA ALA A 164 -0.01 2.68 5.64
C ALA A 164 -1.08 3.44 4.84
N VAL A 165 -1.56 2.84 3.74
CA VAL A 165 -2.52 3.53 2.87
C VAL A 165 -3.87 3.77 3.56
N ARG A 166 -4.37 2.79 4.33
CA ARG A 166 -5.63 2.97 5.09
C ARG A 166 -5.51 4.06 6.16
N ARG A 167 -4.33 4.26 6.75
CA ARG A 167 -4.10 5.36 7.71
C ARG A 167 -4.04 6.71 7.00
N ALA A 168 -3.38 6.79 5.85
CA ALA A 168 -3.31 8.00 5.05
C ALA A 168 -4.71 8.51 4.64
N ALA A 169 -5.66 7.59 4.42
CA ALA A 169 -7.09 7.89 4.25
C ALA A 169 -7.69 8.74 5.36
N THR A 170 -7.27 8.48 6.58
CA THR A 170 -7.87 9.05 7.80
C THR A 170 -7.37 10.45 8.05
N GLN A 171 -6.11 10.70 7.70
CA GLN A 171 -5.51 12.02 7.78
C GLN A 171 -6.06 12.96 6.71
N SER A 172 -6.45 12.40 5.56
CA SER A 172 -7.07 13.12 4.44
C SER A 172 -8.56 13.44 4.68
N ALA A 173 -9.27 12.58 5.43
CA ALA A 173 -10.69 12.74 5.75
C ALA A 173 -10.99 13.57 7.02
N ALA A 174 -9.97 14.00 7.77
CA ALA A 174 -10.17 14.92 8.88
C ALA A 174 -10.46 16.33 8.32
N PRO A 175 -11.67 16.90 8.48
CA PRO A 175 -11.88 18.29 8.13
C PRO A 175 -10.94 19.16 8.96
N ALA A 176 -10.43 20.23 8.34
CA ALA A 176 -9.73 21.31 9.03
C ALA A 176 -10.68 21.93 10.07
N VAL A 177 -10.79 21.33 11.25
CA VAL A 177 -11.53 21.88 12.38
C VAL A 177 -10.68 22.99 12.96
N GLY A 178 -10.88 24.18 12.40
CA GLY A 178 -10.91 25.44 13.11
C GLY A 178 -9.64 25.86 13.85
N SER A 179 -8.70 26.45 13.12
CA SER A 179 -7.97 27.60 13.66
C SER A 179 -8.93 28.81 13.69
N SER A 180 -9.90 28.77 14.60
CA SER A 180 -10.61 29.99 14.98
C SER A 180 -9.80 30.61 16.12
N GLY A 181 -8.91 31.54 15.77
CA GLY A 181 -8.57 32.62 16.70
C GLY A 181 -9.83 33.45 16.99
N PRO A 182 -9.82 34.34 17.99
CA PRO A 182 -8.66 35.05 18.55
C PRO A 182 -8.22 34.59 19.95
#